data_AF-A0A848QE96-F1
#
_entry.id   AF-A0A848QE96-F1
#
_cell.length_a   1.000
_cell.length_b   1.000
_cell.length_c   1.000
_cell.angle_alpha   90.00
_cell.angle_beta   90.00
_cell.angle_gamma   90.00
#
_symmetry.space_group_name_H-M   'P 1'
#
loop_
_entity.id
_entity.type
_entity.pdbx_description
1 polymer ?
#
loop_
_entity_poly.entity_id
_entity_poly.type
_entity_poly.pdbx_seq_one_letter_code
_entity_poly.pdbx_strand_id
1 'polypeptide(L)'
;MNREVFLSLLALDSYNRGYGQNVLLNNGDSTTNQNEIGRFLGSAQVVEQRITSEAQAAGFYAIAYEWQGETIISYRGTKGTTVH
;
A
#
# COMPACT_ATOMS: atom_id res chain seq x y z
N MET A 1 13.04 -4.99 -16.85
CA MET A 1 13.14 -4.31 -15.54
C MET A 1 13.66 -5.31 -14.53
N ASN A 2 14.56 -4.92 -13.63
CA ASN A 2 15.08 -5.81 -12.60
C ASN A 2 13.98 -6.08 -11.56
N ARG A 3 13.67 -7.36 -11.28
CA ARG A 3 12.60 -7.77 -10.36
C ARG A 3 12.76 -7.16 -8.97
N GLU A 4 13.96 -7.19 -8.42
CA GLU A 4 14.27 -6.63 -7.09
C GLU A 4 14.01 -5.13 -7.03
N VAL A 5 14.36 -4.40 -8.10
CA VAL A 5 14.06 -2.97 -8.20
C VAL A 5 12.55 -2.73 -8.22
N PHE A 6 11.79 -3.53 -8.98
CA PHE A 6 10.34 -3.35 -9.03
C PHE A 6 9.65 -3.71 -7.71
N LEU A 7 10.05 -4.80 -7.05
CA LEU A 7 9.56 -5.15 -5.72
C LEU A 7 9.89 -4.08 -4.68
N SER A 8 11.06 -3.45 -4.78
CA SER A 8 11.44 -2.31 -3.93
C SER A 8 10.53 -1.10 -4.15
N LEU A 9 10.09 -0.86 -5.39
CA LEU A 9 9.12 0.20 -5.69
C LEU A 9 7.74 -0.11 -5.13
N LEU A 10 7.27 -1.37 -5.20
CA LEU A 10 6.00 -1.78 -4.59
C LEU A 10 6.03 -1.64 -3.06
N ALA A 11 7.16 -1.99 -2.43
CA ALA A 11 7.36 -1.76 -1.00
C ALA A 11 7.28 -0.27 -0.65
N LEU A 12 7.96 0.59 -1.43
CA LEU A 12 7.92 2.05 -1.24
C LEU A 12 6.52 2.64 -1.47
N ASP A 13 5.79 2.15 -2.48
CA ASP A 13 4.41 2.55 -2.75
C ASP A 13 3.51 2.21 -1.55
N SER A 14 3.60 1.00 -0.99
CA SER A 14 2.87 0.63 0.23
C SER A 14 3.22 1.52 1.41
N TYR A 15 4.48 1.95 1.52
CA TYR A 15 4.93 2.90 2.53
C TYR A 15 4.31 4.27 2.31
N ASN A 16 4.25 4.77 1.08
CA ASN A 16 3.71 6.09 0.78
C ASN A 16 2.17 6.14 0.81
N ARG A 17 1.48 5.04 0.53
CA ARG A 17 0.01 4.99 0.46
C ARG A 17 -0.69 4.83 1.78
N GLY A 18 -0.10 4.26 2.83
CA GLY A 18 -0.73 4.19 4.16
C GLY A 18 -2.25 3.96 4.16
N TYR A 19 -3.01 4.75 4.93
CA TYR A 19 -4.49 4.75 4.85
C TYR A 19 -5.02 5.76 3.82
N GLY A 20 -4.19 6.21 2.89
CA GLY A 20 -4.41 7.29 1.93
C GLY A 20 -3.08 7.82 1.42
N GLN A 21 -3.03 8.27 0.17
CA GLN A 21 -1.78 8.66 -0.48
C GLN A 21 -1.17 9.91 0.13
N ASN A 22 0.12 9.86 0.44
CA ASN A 22 0.89 11.04 0.85
C ASN A 22 1.40 11.87 -0.34
N VAL A 23 1.25 11.36 -1.56
CA VAL A 23 1.65 12.02 -2.81
C VAL A 23 0.43 12.08 -3.72
N LEU A 24 -0.05 13.28 -3.98
CA LEU A 24 -1.25 13.55 -4.78
C LEU A 24 -0.83 14.07 -6.15
N LEU A 25 -0.94 13.24 -7.18
CA LEU A 25 -0.51 13.58 -8.54
C LEU A 25 -1.65 13.52 -9.55
N ASN A 26 -2.73 12.83 -9.22
CA ASN A 26 -3.87 12.59 -10.10
C ASN A 26 -5.18 13.06 -9.47
N ASN A 27 -6.16 13.35 -10.35
CA ASN A 27 -7.52 13.58 -9.91
C ASN A 27 -8.08 12.33 -9.23
N GLY A 28 -8.63 12.53 -8.03
CA GLY A 28 -9.14 11.45 -7.20
C GLY A 28 -8.09 10.80 -6.30
N ASP A 29 -6.89 11.35 -6.16
CA ASP A 29 -6.00 11.03 -5.05
C ASP A 29 -6.50 11.68 -3.75
N SER A 30 -6.29 11.03 -2.60
CA SER A 30 -6.65 11.59 -1.29
C SER A 30 -5.75 11.04 -0.19
N THR A 31 -5.52 11.88 0.81
CA THR A 31 -4.73 11.55 2.01
C THR A 31 -5.52 10.72 3.02
N THR A 32 -6.82 10.44 2.80
CA THR A 32 -7.67 9.74 3.76
C THR A 32 -8.55 8.65 3.14
N ASN A 33 -8.51 7.46 3.75
CA ASN A 33 -9.35 6.28 3.55
C ASN A 33 -9.72 6.00 2.09
N GLN A 34 -8.71 5.99 1.22
CA GLN A 34 -8.93 5.64 -0.19
C GLN A 34 -9.01 4.14 -0.38
N ASN A 35 -9.96 3.73 -1.22
CA ASN A 35 -9.92 2.43 -1.86
C ASN A 35 -8.97 2.49 -3.06
N GLU A 36 -7.81 1.86 -2.95
CA GLU A 36 -6.81 1.81 -4.02
C GLU A 36 -7.04 0.66 -5.00
N ILE A 37 -8.03 -0.22 -4.76
CA ILE A 37 -8.30 -1.37 -5.63
C ILE A 37 -8.56 -0.91 -7.06
N GLY A 38 -7.89 -1.57 -8.01
CA GLY A 38 -7.95 -1.26 -9.42
C GLY A 38 -6.96 -0.19 -9.90
N ARG A 39 -6.26 0.50 -8.98
CA ARG A 39 -5.19 1.42 -9.37
C ARG A 39 -3.93 0.69 -9.81
N PHE A 40 -3.16 1.37 -10.65
CA PHE A 40 -1.95 0.82 -11.25
C PHE A 40 -0.71 1.55 -10.74
N LEU A 41 0.35 0.79 -10.50
CA LEU A 41 1.72 1.29 -10.39
C LEU A 41 2.56 0.65 -11.49
N GLY A 42 2.80 1.39 -12.56
CA GLY A 42 3.39 0.82 -13.78
C GLY A 42 2.49 -0.28 -14.33
N SER A 43 2.99 -1.51 -14.40
CA SER A 43 2.25 -2.68 -14.88
C SER A 43 1.65 -3.55 -13.76
N ALA A 44 1.74 -3.14 -12.50
CA ALA A 44 1.14 -3.85 -11.37
C ALA A 44 -0.21 -3.23 -11.00
N GLN A 45 -1.21 -4.07 -10.74
CA GLN A 45 -2.55 -3.63 -10.36
C GLN A 45 -2.81 -3.93 -8.89
N VAL A 46 -3.33 -2.96 -8.13
CA VAL A 46 -3.80 -3.20 -6.77
C VAL A 46 -5.06 -4.06 -6.81
N VAL A 47 -5.01 -5.22 -6.17
CA VAL A 47 -6.13 -6.18 -6.13
C VAL A 47 -6.78 -6.29 -4.76
N GLU A 48 -6.05 -5.94 -3.69
CA GLU A 48 -6.55 -6.01 -2.32
C GLU A 48 -5.81 -4.99 -1.44
N GLN A 49 -6.48 -4.48 -0.40
CA GLN A 49 -5.85 -3.62 0.59
C GLN A 49 -6.49 -3.76 1.97
N ARG A 50 -5.69 -3.63 3.02
CA ARG A 50 -6.17 -3.72 4.40
C ARG A 50 -6.13 -2.37 5.10
N ILE A 51 -7.28 -1.68 5.06
CA ILE A 51 -7.49 -0.34 5.66
C ILE A 51 -8.44 -0.36 6.88
N THR A 52 -8.54 -1.48 7.60
CA THR A 52 -9.46 -1.57 8.74
C THR A 52 -9.00 -0.70 9.92
N SER A 53 -9.95 -0.26 10.76
CA SER A 53 -9.67 0.54 11.97
C SER A 53 -8.70 -0.14 12.93
N GLU A 54 -8.75 -1.46 13.04
CA GLU A 54 -7.85 -2.25 13.89
C GLU A 54 -6.44 -2.27 13.34
N ALA A 55 -6.29 -2.43 12.01
CA ALA A 55 -5.00 -2.34 11.35
C ALA A 55 -4.40 -0.93 11.52
N GLN A 56 -5.25 0.11 11.45
CA GLN A 56 -4.88 1.49 11.74
C GLN A 56 -4.41 1.74 13.17
N ALA A 57 -5.16 1.25 14.15
CA ALA A 57 -4.78 1.33 15.56
C ALA A 57 -3.47 0.58 15.85
N ALA A 58 -3.22 -0.52 15.13
CA ALA A 58 -1.99 -1.30 15.24
C ALA A 58 -0.79 -0.69 14.48
N GLY A 59 -0.98 0.42 13.76
CA GLY A 59 0.06 1.01 12.91
C GLY A 59 0.50 0.08 11.77
N PHE A 60 -0.41 -0.76 11.28
CA PHE A 60 -0.17 -1.79 10.26
C PHE A 60 -0.96 -1.51 8.99
N TYR A 61 -0.30 -1.57 7.85
CA TYR A 61 -0.92 -1.43 6.54
C TYR A 61 -0.37 -2.47 5.57
N ALA A 62 -1.24 -3.05 4.75
CA ALA A 62 -0.89 -4.02 3.73
C ALA A 62 -1.69 -3.79 2.45
N ILE A 63 -1.06 -4.06 1.31
CA ILE A 63 -1.61 -3.94 -0.03
C ILE A 63 -1.08 -5.08 -0.90
N ALA A 64 -1.95 -5.64 -1.74
CA ALA A 64 -1.59 -6.69 -2.68
C ALA A 64 -1.67 -6.19 -4.12
N TYR A 65 -0.68 -6.57 -4.89
CA TYR A 65 -0.58 -6.28 -6.32
C TYR A 65 -0.61 -7.58 -7.12
N GLU A 66 -1.32 -7.58 -8.24
CA GLU A 66 -1.11 -8.57 -9.29
C GLU A 66 -0.05 -8.01 -10.24
N TRP A 67 0.99 -8.81 -10.50
CA TRP A 67 2.05 -8.46 -11.43
C TRP A 67 2.64 -9.72 -12.04
N GLN A 68 2.55 -9.83 -13.37
CA GLN A 68 3.11 -10.95 -14.15
C GLN A 68 2.59 -12.34 -13.73
N GLY A 69 1.33 -12.45 -13.27
CA GLY A 69 0.76 -13.71 -12.79
C GLY A 69 1.08 -14.02 -11.33
N GLU A 70 1.84 -13.15 -10.64
CA GLU A 70 2.16 -13.29 -9.22
C GLU A 70 1.37 -12.28 -8.37
N THR A 71 0.90 -12.74 -7.21
CA THR A 71 0.39 -11.85 -6.16
C THR A 71 1.54 -11.41 -5.26
N ILE A 72 1.89 -10.14 -5.31
CA ILE A 72 2.90 -9.51 -4.46
C ILE A 72 2.21 -8.78 -3.31
N ILE A 73 2.53 -9.16 -2.08
CA ILE A 73 2.00 -8.51 -0.88
C ILE A 73 3.09 -7.61 -0.29
N SER A 74 2.82 -6.32 -0.22
CA SER A 74 3.66 -5.33 0.47
C SER A 74 2.98 -4.85 1.74
N TYR A 75 3.73 -4.72 2.82
CA TYR A 75 3.21 -4.27 4.10
C TYR A 75 4.20 -3.38 4.84
N ARG A 76 3.66 -2.49 5.67
CA ARG A 76 4.41 -1.69 6.64
C ARG A 76 3.76 -1.86 8.01
N GLY A 77 4.58 -1.82 9.05
CA GLY A 77 4.12 -1.93 10.42
C GLY A 77 5.05 -1.18 11.35
N THR A 78 4.50 -0.55 12.38
CA THR A 78 5.27 0.00 13.49
C THR A 78 4.81 -0.64 14.79
N LYS A 79 5.74 -0.94 15.69
CA LYS A 79 5.37 -1.37 17.04
C LYS A 79 4.72 -0.20 17.78
N GLY A 80 3.43 -0.28 18.04
CA GLY A 80 2.74 0.65 18.93
C GLY A 80 3.23 0.46 20.37
N THR A 81 3.83 1.49 20.97
CA THR A 81 4.12 1.49 22.40
C THR A 81 2.81 1.84 23.11
N THR A 82 2.03 0.83 23.50
CA THR A 82 0.90 1.05 24.42
C THR A 82 1.50 1.45 25.76
N VAL A 83 1.46 2.73 26.10
CA VAL A 83 1.71 3.18 27.48
C VAL A 83 0.42 2.89 28.24
N HIS A 84 0.45 1.84 29.06
CA HIS A 84 -0.62 1.50 30.00
C HIS A 84 -0.60 2.45 31.20
#